data_AF-A0A4V6E5S3-F1
#
_entry.id   AF-A0A4V6E5S3-F1
#
_cell.length_a   1.000
_cell.length_b   1.000
_cell.length_c   1.000
_cell.angle_alpha   90.00
_cell.angle_beta   90.00
_cell.angle_gamma   90.00
#
_symmetry.space_group_name_H-M   'P 1'
#
loop_
_entity.id
_entity.type
_entity.pdbx_description
1 polymer ?
#
loop_
_entity_poly.entity_id
_entity_poly.type
_entity_poly.pdbx_seq_one_letter_code
_entity_poly.pdbx_strand_id
1 'polypeptide(L)'
;MDITLGKIVSYVVGIPLVLVSLLLTIQSFLGLVPLVLGLLILPPIRRLIASRAGINFSRGATIGIGTFAIIAAVAVLLVVALSGGGGGSIPGADVSNVSVSAQDASPPDASQSLEIRWNSRAQSAVDLDAEDLSTYRSNDGEKFVVVRMEITNTGDNQIELTPRLLRLESNGVVYDYQGLFGSGNSLSSVSLNPGASYSGLTVFSVPEDTSSAQLQVNQEAYFDQNVSVSFTEDTDLAMNVSD
;
A
#
# COMPACT_ATOMS: atom_id res chain seq x y z
N MET A 1 56.10 12.89 -14.29
CA MET A 1 55.04 12.50 -13.33
C MET A 1 53.95 11.93 -14.20
N ASP A 2 54.06 10.62 -14.47
CA ASP A 2 53.44 10.04 -15.66
C ASP A 2 52.11 9.42 -15.26
N ILE A 3 51.06 10.22 -15.40
CA ILE A 3 49.68 9.76 -15.27
C ILE A 3 49.34 9.04 -16.58
N THR A 4 49.45 7.71 -16.56
CA THR A 4 49.09 6.88 -17.71
C THR A 4 47.58 6.87 -17.92
N LEU A 5 47.16 6.95 -19.19
CA LEU A 5 45.77 7.07 -19.65
C LEU A 5 44.83 6.03 -19.02
N GLY A 6 45.33 4.82 -18.71
CA GLY A 6 44.56 3.77 -18.04
C GLY A 6 44.13 4.08 -16.59
N LYS A 7 44.90 4.89 -15.85
CA LYS A 7 44.50 5.36 -14.51
C LYS A 7 43.39 6.43 -14.59
N ILE A 8 43.36 7.21 -15.67
CA ILE A 8 42.30 8.19 -15.90
C ILE A 8 40.99 7.48 -16.24
N VAL A 9 41.02 6.47 -17.11
CA VAL A 9 39.81 5.73 -17.52
C VAL A 9 39.18 4.94 -16.36
N SER A 10 39.98 4.34 -15.45
CA SER A 10 39.41 3.62 -14.30
C SER A 10 38.74 4.56 -13.28
N TYR A 11 39.28 5.77 -13.11
CA TYR A 11 38.70 6.79 -12.23
C TYR A 11 37.47 7.45 -12.86
N VAL A 12 37.51 7.74 -14.16
CA VAL A 12 36.44 8.46 -14.87
C VAL A 12 35.23 7.59 -15.18
N VAL A 13 35.40 6.26 -15.31
CA VAL A 13 34.26 5.35 -15.60
C VAL A 13 33.86 4.53 -14.38
N GLY A 14 34.82 4.06 -13.57
CA GLY A 14 34.53 3.19 -12.44
C GLY A 14 33.87 3.90 -11.26
N ILE A 15 34.33 5.11 -10.92
CA ILE A 15 33.78 5.89 -9.80
C ILE A 15 32.34 6.33 -10.08
N PRO A 16 31.98 6.89 -11.25
CA PRO A 16 30.58 7.19 -11.51
C PRO A 16 29.69 5.96 -11.58
N LEU A 17 30.16 4.80 -12.05
CA LEU A 17 29.37 3.56 -12.01
C LEU A 17 29.10 3.07 -10.58
N VAL A 18 30.08 3.16 -9.69
CA VAL A 18 29.92 2.87 -8.26
C VAL A 18 29.00 3.89 -7.60
N LEU A 19 29.13 5.18 -7.92
CA LEU A 19 28.27 6.23 -7.39
C LEU A 19 26.83 6.13 -7.90
N VAL A 20 26.62 5.79 -9.18
CA VAL A 20 25.29 5.55 -9.76
C VAL A 20 24.67 4.30 -9.16
N SER A 21 25.45 3.24 -8.92
CA SER A 21 24.96 2.04 -8.22
C SER A 21 24.58 2.37 -6.77
N LEU A 22 25.38 3.20 -6.08
CA LEU A 22 25.11 3.68 -4.72
C LEU A 22 23.84 4.56 -4.68
N LEU A 23 23.62 5.40 -5.69
CA LEU A 23 22.43 6.25 -5.80
C LEU A 23 21.16 5.41 -6.07
N LEU A 24 21.27 4.37 -6.91
CA LEU A 24 20.16 3.46 -7.23
C LEU A 24 19.80 2.52 -6.07
N THR A 25 20.77 2.14 -5.22
CA THR A 25 20.52 1.36 -3.99
C THR A 25 19.71 2.11 -2.93
N ILE A 26 19.71 3.44 -2.94
CA ILE A 26 19.01 4.23 -1.91
C ILE A 26 17.48 4.24 -2.16
N GLN A 27 17.01 3.89 -3.35
CA GLN A 27 15.58 4.01 -3.70
C GLN A 27 14.86 2.68 -4.00
N SER A 28 15.56 1.54 -4.08
CA SER A 28 14.89 0.25 -4.29
C SER A 28 15.77 -0.96 -3.91
N PHE A 29 15.14 -2.02 -3.42
CA PHE A 29 15.78 -3.29 -3.05
C PHE A 29 16.52 -3.96 -4.24
N LEU A 30 16.12 -3.62 -5.48
CA LEU A 30 16.75 -4.05 -6.73
C LEU A 30 18.15 -3.45 -6.97
N GLY A 31 18.55 -2.39 -6.24
CA GLY A 31 19.89 -1.79 -6.37
C GLY A 31 21.04 -2.69 -5.88
N LEU A 32 20.76 -3.73 -5.09
CA LEU A 32 21.79 -4.68 -4.62
C LEU A 32 22.24 -5.66 -5.71
N VAL A 33 21.39 -5.92 -6.71
CA VAL A 33 21.64 -6.86 -7.81
C VAL A 33 22.88 -6.49 -8.64
N PRO A 34 23.09 -5.23 -9.09
CA PRO A 34 24.32 -4.84 -9.79
C PRO A 34 25.58 -4.92 -8.90
N LEU A 35 25.45 -4.79 -7.58
CA LEU A 35 26.57 -4.87 -6.64
C LEU A 35 27.06 -6.33 -6.49
N VAL A 36 26.14 -7.29 -6.37
CA VAL A 36 26.45 -8.72 -6.32
C VAL A 36 26.93 -9.25 -7.67
N LEU A 37 26.30 -8.85 -8.77
CA LEU A 37 26.77 -9.15 -10.13
C LEU A 37 28.17 -8.58 -10.37
N GLY A 38 28.41 -7.32 -9.99
CA GLY A 38 29.73 -6.68 -10.09
C GLY A 38 30.83 -7.46 -9.36
N LEU A 39 30.50 -8.07 -8.21
CA LEU A 39 31.42 -8.88 -7.42
C LEU A 39 31.67 -10.27 -8.04
N LEU A 40 30.65 -10.87 -8.68
CA LEU A 40 30.74 -12.16 -9.37
C LEU A 40 31.47 -12.09 -10.72
N ILE A 41 31.54 -10.92 -11.37
CA ILE A 41 32.24 -10.74 -12.67
C ILE A 41 33.75 -10.44 -12.47
N LEU A 42 34.21 -10.22 -11.23
CA LEU A 42 35.63 -9.98 -10.93
C LEU A 42 36.58 -11.12 -11.35
N PRO A 43 36.28 -12.42 -11.15
CA PRO A 43 37.18 -13.51 -11.54
C PRO A 43 37.45 -13.62 -13.06
N PRO A 44 36.45 -13.58 -13.96
CA PRO A 44 36.69 -13.66 -15.41
C PRO A 44 37.39 -12.41 -15.97
N ILE A 45 37.08 -11.21 -15.46
CA ILE A 45 37.78 -9.97 -15.85
C ILE A 45 39.26 -10.03 -15.44
N ARG A 46 39.58 -10.63 -14.29
CA ARG A 46 40.96 -10.83 -13.83
C ARG A 46 41.80 -11.65 -14.82
N ARG A 47 41.21 -12.71 -15.40
CA ARG A 47 41.86 -13.55 -16.43
C ARG A 47 42.07 -12.80 -17.74
N LEU A 48 41.12 -11.95 -18.13
CA LEU A 48 41.21 -11.14 -19.35
C LEU A 48 42.23 -9.99 -19.25
N ILE A 49 42.36 -9.35 -18.08
CA ILE A 49 43.34 -8.27 -17.87
C ILE A 49 44.76 -8.83 -17.69
N ALA A 50 44.92 -9.95 -16.98
CA ALA A 50 46.23 -10.58 -16.81
C ALA A 50 46.83 -11.09 -18.13
N SER A 51 46.00 -11.59 -19.05
CA SER A 51 46.45 -12.11 -20.35
C SER A 51 46.74 -11.01 -21.38
N ARG A 52 46.14 -9.83 -21.28
CA ARG A 52 46.36 -8.72 -22.24
C ARG A 52 47.29 -7.62 -21.76
N ALA A 53 47.42 -7.38 -20.46
CA ALA A 53 48.13 -6.20 -19.95
C ALA A 53 49.47 -6.51 -19.25
N GLY A 54 49.79 -7.77 -18.94
CA GLY A 54 51.04 -8.15 -18.26
C GLY A 54 51.17 -7.58 -16.85
N ILE A 55 50.06 -7.16 -16.22
CA ILE A 55 50.05 -6.51 -14.91
C ILE A 55 49.87 -7.58 -13.82
N ASN A 56 50.92 -7.82 -13.04
CA ASN A 56 50.86 -8.63 -11.83
C ASN A 56 50.37 -7.76 -10.66
N PHE A 57 49.16 -8.04 -10.17
CA PHE A 57 48.63 -7.36 -8.98
C PHE A 57 49.39 -7.83 -7.74
N SER A 58 50.05 -6.88 -7.04
CA SER A 58 50.70 -7.12 -5.76
C SER A 58 49.69 -7.63 -4.71
N ARG A 59 50.12 -8.58 -3.88
CA ARG A 59 49.33 -9.13 -2.77
C ARG A 59 48.77 -8.03 -1.82
N GLY A 60 49.43 -6.88 -1.73
CA GLY A 60 48.97 -5.74 -0.92
C GLY A 60 47.71 -5.03 -1.45
N ALA A 61 47.50 -4.97 -2.76
CA ALA A 61 46.28 -4.40 -3.34
C ALA A 61 45.04 -5.30 -3.09
N THR A 62 45.26 -6.60 -2.88
CA THR A 62 44.20 -7.56 -2.59
C THR A 62 43.70 -7.39 -1.15
N ILE A 63 44.60 -7.05 -0.21
CA ILE A 63 44.26 -6.82 1.20
C ILE A 63 43.51 -5.49 1.36
N GLY A 64 43.95 -4.42 0.66
CA GLY A 64 43.30 -3.10 0.74
C GLY A 64 41.89 -3.06 0.15
N ILE A 65 41.64 -3.76 -0.96
CA ILE A 65 40.28 -3.87 -1.54
C ILE A 65 39.39 -4.75 -0.66
N GLY A 66 39.93 -5.81 -0.06
CA GLY A 66 39.19 -6.67 0.87
C GLY A 66 38.78 -5.94 2.15
N THR A 67 39.65 -5.11 2.73
CA THR A 67 39.32 -4.35 3.95
C THR A 67 38.34 -3.22 3.67
N PHE A 68 38.47 -2.49 2.55
CA PHE A 68 37.46 -1.49 2.16
C PHE A 68 36.10 -2.12 1.86
N ALA A 69 36.07 -3.30 1.23
CA ALA A 69 34.82 -4.04 1.00
C ALA A 69 34.17 -4.50 2.31
N ILE A 70 34.95 -4.94 3.29
CA ILE A 70 34.43 -5.34 4.61
C ILE A 70 33.96 -4.13 5.41
N ILE A 71 34.71 -3.02 5.43
CA ILE A 71 34.31 -1.80 6.15
C ILE A 71 33.08 -1.17 5.49
N ALA A 72 33.00 -1.15 4.15
CA ALA A 72 31.80 -0.71 3.44
C ALA A 72 30.63 -1.66 3.68
N ALA A 73 30.83 -2.98 3.72
CA ALA A 73 29.78 -3.94 4.05
C ALA A 73 29.29 -3.81 5.49
N VAL A 74 30.19 -3.54 6.44
CA VAL A 74 29.85 -3.30 7.85
C VAL A 74 29.17 -1.95 8.03
N ALA A 75 29.58 -0.91 7.30
CA ALA A 75 28.89 0.38 7.29
C ALA A 75 27.52 0.30 6.62
N VAL A 76 27.38 -0.46 5.52
CA VAL A 76 26.08 -0.77 4.90
C VAL A 76 25.23 -1.63 5.82
N LEU A 77 25.79 -2.61 6.55
CA LEU A 77 25.05 -3.39 7.54
C LEU A 77 24.66 -2.57 8.77
N LEU A 78 25.49 -1.63 9.22
CA LEU A 78 25.15 -0.71 10.32
C LEU A 78 24.13 0.33 9.88
N VAL A 79 24.22 0.85 8.65
CA VAL A 79 23.17 1.70 8.08
C VAL A 79 21.90 0.90 7.90
N VAL A 80 21.92 -0.31 7.33
CA VAL A 80 20.72 -1.18 7.22
C VAL A 80 20.16 -1.53 8.60
N ALA A 81 21.00 -1.89 9.59
CA ALA A 81 20.54 -2.21 10.94
C ALA A 81 20.01 -1.00 11.73
N LEU A 82 20.49 0.22 11.43
CA LEU A 82 20.02 1.47 12.06
C LEU A 82 18.94 2.20 11.24
N SER A 83 18.73 1.86 9.97
CA SER A 83 17.75 2.49 9.06
C SER A 83 16.64 1.56 8.55
N GLY A 84 16.65 0.28 8.91
CA GLY A 84 15.54 -0.63 8.61
C GLY A 84 15.74 -1.99 9.28
N GLY A 85 15.01 -2.37 10.33
CA GLY A 85 13.57 -2.18 10.36
C GLY A 85 12.89 -2.73 9.10
N GLY A 86 13.56 -3.60 8.33
CA GLY A 86 13.01 -4.24 7.14
C GLY A 86 12.05 -5.37 7.51
N GLY A 87 10.96 -5.03 8.18
CA GLY A 87 9.70 -5.72 7.91
C GLY A 87 9.26 -5.27 6.52
N GLY A 88 8.85 -6.20 5.65
CA GLY A 88 8.17 -5.81 4.42
C GLY A 88 6.97 -4.94 4.82
N SER A 89 6.94 -3.68 4.40
CA SER A 89 5.77 -2.84 4.56
C SER A 89 4.68 -3.38 3.65
N ILE A 90 3.82 -4.16 4.27
CA ILE A 90 2.50 -4.55 3.81
C ILE A 90 1.72 -3.25 3.48
N PRO A 91 1.24 -3.03 2.25
CA PRO A 91 0.19 -2.05 2.00
C PRO A 91 -0.85 -2.01 3.14
N GLY A 92 -0.96 -0.89 3.85
CA GLY A 92 -2.03 -0.70 4.83
C GLY A 92 -1.77 -1.05 6.30
N ALA A 93 -0.53 -1.33 6.72
CA ALA A 93 -0.20 -1.56 8.14
C ALA A 93 0.37 -0.33 8.90
N ASP A 94 0.71 0.75 8.20
CA ASP A 94 1.54 1.83 8.78
C ASP A 94 0.74 3.00 9.40
N VAL A 95 -0.59 2.94 9.41
CA VAL A 95 -1.44 4.04 9.91
C VAL A 95 -2.18 3.67 11.20
N SER A 96 -2.45 4.69 12.01
CA SER A 96 -3.26 4.53 13.22
C SER A 96 -4.68 4.09 12.87
N ASN A 97 -5.19 3.09 13.60
CA ASN A 97 -6.55 2.61 13.39
C ASN A 97 -7.59 3.69 13.73
N VAL A 98 -8.77 3.59 13.12
CA VAL A 98 -9.93 4.44 13.42
C VAL A 98 -10.96 3.60 14.16
N SER A 99 -11.41 4.05 15.32
CA SER A 99 -12.56 3.45 16.00
C SER A 99 -13.83 3.88 15.28
N VAL A 100 -14.40 2.96 14.50
CA VAL A 100 -15.65 3.19 13.78
C VAL A 100 -16.81 2.69 14.64
N SER A 101 -17.87 3.48 14.72
CA SER A 101 -19.19 3.07 15.23
C SER A 101 -20.21 3.23 14.11
N ALA A 102 -21.41 2.70 14.26
CA ALA A 102 -22.49 2.89 13.29
C ALA A 102 -23.75 3.41 13.98
N GLN A 103 -24.54 4.20 13.24
CA GLN A 103 -25.81 4.74 13.72
C GLN A 103 -26.97 4.15 12.93
N ASP A 104 -27.83 3.41 13.63
CA ASP A 104 -29.11 2.96 13.08
C ASP A 104 -29.98 4.15 12.69
N ALA A 105 -30.76 3.97 11.63
CA ALA A 105 -31.73 4.94 11.19
C ALA A 105 -33.08 4.26 10.97
N SER A 106 -34.14 4.83 11.51
CA SER A 106 -35.50 4.37 11.24
C SER A 106 -36.44 5.58 11.11
N PRO A 107 -36.40 6.27 9.95
CA PRO A 107 -37.33 7.36 9.67
C PRO A 107 -38.79 6.87 9.78
N PRO A 108 -39.72 7.66 10.35
CA PRO A 108 -41.12 7.24 10.51
C PRO A 108 -41.85 6.91 9.19
N ASP A 109 -41.35 7.43 8.07
CA ASP A 109 -41.85 7.28 6.72
C ASP A 109 -40.96 6.35 5.87
N ALA A 110 -40.10 5.56 6.49
CA ALA A 110 -39.30 4.57 5.79
C ALA A 110 -40.19 3.55 5.06
N SER A 111 -39.96 3.39 3.76
CA SER A 111 -40.68 2.46 2.89
C SER A 111 -39.85 1.22 2.53
N GLN A 112 -38.59 1.21 2.94
CA GLN A 112 -37.61 0.15 2.71
C GLN A 112 -36.87 -0.16 4.02
N SER A 113 -36.33 -1.37 4.14
CA SER A 113 -35.56 -1.80 5.31
C SER A 113 -34.33 -2.59 4.89
N LEU A 114 -33.19 -2.24 5.47
CA LEU A 114 -31.90 -2.91 5.27
C LEU A 114 -31.31 -3.34 6.62
N GLU A 115 -30.70 -4.52 6.63
CA GLU A 115 -29.76 -4.92 7.67
C GLU A 115 -28.35 -4.90 7.10
N ILE A 116 -27.41 -4.27 7.81
CA ILE A 116 -26.01 -4.15 7.39
C ILE A 116 -25.12 -4.78 8.44
N ARG A 117 -24.51 -5.93 8.09
CA ARG A 117 -23.40 -6.50 8.85
C ARG A 117 -22.10 -5.91 8.32
N TRP A 118 -21.23 -5.41 9.19
CA TRP A 118 -20.07 -4.65 8.74
C TRP A 118 -18.82 -4.86 9.59
N ASN A 119 -17.67 -4.66 8.97
CA ASN A 119 -16.36 -4.56 9.60
C ASN A 119 -15.57 -3.40 8.99
N SER A 120 -14.60 -2.85 9.71
CA SER A 120 -13.80 -1.74 9.20
C SER A 120 -12.33 -1.85 9.57
N ARG A 121 -11.48 -1.23 8.75
CA ARG A 121 -10.04 -1.12 9.00
C ARG A 121 -9.52 0.17 8.37
N ALA A 122 -8.64 0.87 9.11
CA ALA A 122 -7.88 1.98 8.54
C ALA A 122 -6.60 1.49 7.85
N GLN A 123 -6.24 2.10 6.73
CA GLN A 123 -5.06 1.74 5.94
C GLN A 123 -4.55 2.90 5.08
N SER A 124 -3.25 2.94 4.81
CA SER A 124 -2.61 3.93 3.90
C SER A 124 -2.77 3.58 2.41
N ALA A 125 -3.07 2.32 2.13
CA ALA A 125 -3.25 1.83 0.79
C ALA A 125 -4.36 0.79 0.77
N VAL A 126 -5.03 0.65 -0.37
CA VAL A 126 -6.14 -0.27 -0.59
C VAL A 126 -5.89 -0.98 -1.90
N ASP A 127 -5.86 -2.30 -1.85
CA ASP A 127 -5.91 -3.17 -3.03
C ASP A 127 -7.26 -3.90 -3.05
N LEU A 128 -8.08 -3.56 -4.05
CA LEU A 128 -9.45 -4.07 -4.15
C LEU A 128 -9.56 -5.37 -4.94
N ASP A 129 -8.51 -5.72 -5.67
CA ASP A 129 -8.43 -6.93 -6.48
C ASP A 129 -6.98 -7.41 -6.51
N ALA A 130 -6.69 -8.43 -5.69
CA ALA A 130 -5.37 -9.05 -5.60
C ALA A 130 -4.84 -9.57 -6.95
N GLU A 131 -5.73 -9.79 -7.93
CA GLU A 131 -5.37 -10.26 -9.26
C GLU A 131 -4.99 -9.12 -10.21
N ASP A 132 -5.30 -7.88 -9.87
CA ASP A 132 -4.84 -6.67 -10.57
C ASP A 132 -3.62 -6.05 -9.87
N LEU A 133 -2.88 -5.22 -10.61
CA LEU A 133 -1.72 -4.48 -10.10
C LEU A 133 -2.11 -3.10 -9.55
N SER A 134 -3.40 -2.85 -9.29
CA SER A 134 -3.92 -1.53 -8.91
C SER A 134 -4.00 -1.34 -7.40
N THR A 135 -2.89 -0.92 -6.79
CA THR A 135 -2.89 -0.42 -5.40
C THR A 135 -3.22 1.07 -5.36
N TYR A 136 -4.31 1.42 -4.67
CA TYR A 136 -4.67 2.81 -4.38
C TYR A 136 -3.95 3.27 -3.12
N ARG A 137 -3.28 4.42 -3.17
CA ARG A 137 -2.66 5.05 -1.99
C ARG A 137 -3.46 6.29 -1.58
N SER A 138 -3.54 6.54 -0.28
CA SER A 138 -4.11 7.79 0.21
C SER A 138 -3.20 8.96 -0.17
N ASN A 139 -3.78 10.16 -0.22
CA ASN A 139 -2.99 11.37 -0.40
C ASN A 139 -2.17 11.66 0.86
N ASP A 140 -1.15 12.51 0.73
CA ASP A 140 -0.36 12.98 1.87
C ASP A 140 -1.26 13.64 2.92
N GLY A 141 -1.13 13.21 4.18
CA GLY A 141 -1.94 13.69 5.31
C GLY A 141 -3.32 13.04 5.42
N GLU A 142 -3.65 12.09 4.55
CA GLU A 142 -4.89 11.31 4.58
C GLU A 142 -4.61 9.81 4.79
N LYS A 143 -5.63 9.09 5.23
CA LYS A 143 -5.69 7.63 5.26
C LYS A 143 -7.06 7.15 4.82
N PHE A 144 -7.15 5.89 4.42
CA PHE A 144 -8.41 5.27 4.09
C PHE A 144 -9.04 4.62 5.31
N VAL A 145 -10.35 4.77 5.45
CA VAL A 145 -11.20 3.88 6.25
C VAL A 145 -11.96 2.99 5.27
N VAL A 146 -11.64 1.71 5.28
CA VAL A 146 -12.34 0.72 4.45
C VAL A 146 -13.37 0.03 5.30
N VAL A 147 -14.60 -0.01 4.79
CA VAL A 147 -15.74 -0.67 5.44
C VAL A 147 -16.21 -1.80 4.52
N ARG A 148 -16.03 -3.04 4.98
CA ARG A 148 -16.59 -4.23 4.35
C ARG A 148 -17.99 -4.43 4.89
N MET A 149 -18.93 -4.78 4.03
CA MET A 149 -20.33 -4.96 4.42
C MET A 149 -21.01 -6.11 3.69
N GLU A 150 -21.97 -6.71 4.37
CA GLU A 150 -23.01 -7.56 3.83
C GLU A 150 -24.36 -6.85 4.09
N ILE A 151 -25.01 -6.42 3.02
CA ILE A 151 -26.28 -5.69 3.06
C ILE A 151 -27.39 -6.66 2.69
N THR A 152 -28.40 -6.81 3.56
CA THR A 152 -29.58 -7.63 3.30
C THR A 152 -30.82 -6.75 3.22
N ASN A 153 -31.62 -6.93 2.18
CA ASN A 153 -32.93 -6.30 2.08
C ASN A 153 -33.94 -7.04 2.96
N THR A 154 -34.30 -6.43 4.09
CA THR A 154 -35.27 -6.97 5.05
C THR A 154 -36.68 -6.42 4.84
N GLY A 155 -36.86 -5.52 3.86
CA GLY A 155 -38.15 -4.99 3.46
C GLY A 155 -38.92 -5.88 2.49
N ASP A 156 -40.14 -5.46 2.15
CA ASP A 156 -41.05 -6.20 1.27
C ASP A 156 -40.91 -5.85 -0.21
N ASN A 157 -40.16 -4.79 -0.54
CA ASN A 157 -40.00 -4.28 -1.90
C ASN A 157 -38.55 -4.42 -2.38
N GLN A 158 -38.36 -4.41 -3.69
CA GLN A 158 -37.02 -4.28 -4.27
C GLN A 158 -36.43 -2.90 -3.93
N ILE A 159 -35.13 -2.86 -3.64
CA ILE A 159 -34.36 -1.62 -3.42
C ILE A 159 -33.13 -1.59 -4.32
N GLU A 160 -32.81 -0.42 -4.85
CA GLU A 160 -31.57 -0.19 -5.59
C GLU A 160 -30.47 0.21 -4.61
N LEU A 161 -29.45 -0.62 -4.40
CA LEU A 161 -28.28 -0.19 -3.66
C LEU A 161 -27.48 0.81 -4.50
N THR A 162 -26.79 1.72 -3.82
CA THR A 162 -25.93 2.72 -4.44
C THR A 162 -24.67 2.91 -3.58
N PRO A 163 -23.49 3.17 -4.19
CA PRO A 163 -22.28 3.50 -3.43
C PRO A 163 -22.46 4.68 -2.46
N ARG A 164 -23.42 5.58 -2.75
CA ARG A 164 -23.71 6.76 -1.93
C ARG A 164 -24.54 6.47 -0.67
N LEU A 165 -24.96 5.22 -0.46
CA LEU A 165 -25.84 4.81 0.63
C LEU A 165 -25.28 5.19 2.01
N LEU A 166 -23.95 5.20 2.14
CA LEU A 166 -23.27 5.42 3.41
C LEU A 166 -22.42 6.68 3.37
N ARG A 167 -22.35 7.35 4.51
CA ARG A 167 -21.46 8.46 4.82
C ARG A 167 -20.70 8.14 6.10
N LEU A 168 -19.52 8.72 6.23
CA LEU A 168 -18.72 8.62 7.44
C LEU A 168 -18.63 10.00 8.09
N GLU A 169 -19.02 10.13 9.35
CA GLU A 169 -18.87 11.37 10.12
C GLU A 169 -17.70 11.26 11.08
N SER A 170 -16.85 12.28 11.15
CA SER A 170 -15.87 12.44 12.23
C SER A 170 -15.72 13.90 12.60
N ASN A 171 -15.81 14.22 13.90
CA ASN A 171 -15.65 15.58 14.43
C ASN A 171 -16.54 16.63 13.73
N GLY A 172 -17.79 16.25 13.38
CA GLY A 172 -18.73 17.13 12.68
C GLY A 172 -18.44 17.35 11.19
N VAL A 173 -17.44 16.66 10.63
CA VAL A 173 -17.14 16.63 9.19
C VAL A 173 -17.71 15.33 8.61
N VAL A 174 -18.46 15.47 7.52
CA VAL A 174 -19.06 14.33 6.79
C VAL A 174 -18.21 14.05 5.55
N TYR A 175 -17.80 12.80 5.41
CA TYR A 175 -17.02 12.27 4.30
C TYR A 175 -17.93 11.39 3.44
N ASP A 176 -17.97 11.69 2.14
CA ASP A 176 -18.61 10.83 1.15
C ASP A 176 -17.67 9.69 0.73
N TYR A 177 -18.25 8.67 0.11
CA TYR A 177 -17.47 7.53 -0.39
C TYR A 177 -16.44 7.96 -1.45
N GLN A 178 -15.27 7.33 -1.41
CA GLN A 178 -14.23 7.43 -2.41
C GLN A 178 -14.44 6.35 -3.47
N GLY A 179 -14.78 6.75 -4.68
CA GLY A 179 -14.81 5.85 -5.82
C GLY A 179 -13.39 5.38 -6.17
N LEU A 180 -13.15 4.07 -6.10
CA LEU A 180 -11.92 3.43 -6.54
C LEU A 180 -12.21 2.61 -7.80
N PHE A 181 -11.49 2.87 -8.89
CA PHE A 181 -11.74 2.22 -10.17
C PHE A 181 -11.24 0.76 -10.17
N GLY A 182 -11.73 -0.07 -11.08
CA GLY A 182 -11.12 -1.38 -11.34
C GLY A 182 -11.45 -2.52 -10.36
N SER A 183 -12.55 -2.47 -9.60
CA SER A 183 -12.83 -3.48 -8.58
C SER A 183 -14.18 -4.17 -8.73
N GLY A 184 -14.18 -5.51 -8.72
CA GLY A 184 -15.40 -6.32 -8.60
C GLY A 184 -16.00 -6.31 -7.18
N ASN A 185 -15.22 -5.89 -6.18
CA ASN A 185 -15.62 -5.95 -4.77
C ASN A 185 -16.23 -4.63 -4.24
N SER A 186 -16.07 -3.50 -4.95
CA SER A 186 -16.70 -2.24 -4.51
C SER A 186 -18.22 -2.34 -4.51
N LEU A 187 -18.83 -1.70 -3.50
CA LEU A 187 -20.27 -1.52 -3.46
C LEU A 187 -20.71 -0.87 -4.77
N SER A 188 -21.48 -1.62 -5.56
CA SER A 188 -21.92 -1.22 -6.88
C SER A 188 -23.42 -0.94 -6.87
N SER A 189 -23.91 -0.26 -7.90
CA SER A 189 -25.36 -0.12 -8.07
C SER A 189 -25.96 -1.48 -8.42
N VAL A 190 -26.82 -2.01 -7.54
CA VAL A 190 -27.42 -3.34 -7.68
C VAL A 190 -28.83 -3.37 -7.09
N SER A 191 -29.76 -3.97 -7.81
CA SER A 191 -31.12 -4.22 -7.32
C SER A 191 -31.13 -5.40 -6.35
N LEU A 192 -31.55 -5.18 -5.11
CA LEU A 192 -31.80 -6.24 -4.13
C LEU A 192 -33.29 -6.52 -4.02
N ASN A 193 -33.68 -7.73 -4.38
CA ASN A 193 -35.02 -8.24 -4.08
C ASN A 193 -35.20 -8.46 -2.56
N PRO A 194 -36.45 -8.53 -2.06
CA PRO A 194 -36.73 -8.90 -0.67
C PRO A 194 -36.00 -10.17 -0.25
N GLY A 195 -35.32 -10.13 0.89
CA GLY A 195 -34.53 -11.22 1.45
C GLY A 195 -33.20 -11.52 0.73
N ALA A 196 -32.86 -10.79 -0.34
CA ALA A 196 -31.57 -10.92 -0.99
C ALA A 196 -30.47 -10.17 -0.23
N SER A 197 -29.25 -10.69 -0.32
CA SER A 197 -28.06 -10.08 0.29
C SER A 197 -27.01 -9.75 -0.77
N TYR A 198 -26.24 -8.70 -0.51
CA TYR A 198 -25.12 -8.27 -1.34
C TYR A 198 -23.92 -7.92 -0.47
N SER A 199 -22.75 -8.45 -0.85
CA SER A 199 -21.50 -8.13 -0.20
C SER A 199 -20.70 -7.13 -1.03
N GLY A 200 -20.15 -6.12 -0.38
CA GLY A 200 -19.27 -5.17 -1.04
C GLY A 200 -18.42 -4.42 -0.03
N LEU A 201 -17.57 -3.54 -0.53
CA LEU A 201 -16.75 -2.65 0.28
C LEU A 201 -16.93 -1.20 -0.16
N THR A 202 -16.85 -0.29 0.81
CA THR A 202 -16.78 1.16 0.56
C THR A 202 -15.55 1.71 1.23
N VAL A 203 -15.03 2.81 0.69
CA VAL A 203 -13.80 3.45 1.16
C VAL A 203 -14.09 4.91 1.42
N PHE A 204 -13.55 5.45 2.50
CA PHE A 204 -13.58 6.88 2.82
C PHE A 204 -12.14 7.38 2.96
N SER A 205 -11.83 8.55 2.40
CA SER A 205 -10.57 9.25 2.69
C SER A 205 -10.80 10.19 3.87
N VAL A 206 -9.99 10.06 4.92
CA VAL A 206 -10.07 10.87 6.13
C VAL A 206 -8.69 11.41 6.51
N PRO A 207 -8.59 12.51 7.26
CA PRO A 207 -7.32 12.98 7.80
C PRO A 207 -6.58 11.90 8.60
N GLU A 208 -5.25 11.87 8.50
CA GLU A 208 -4.39 10.86 9.13
C GLU A 208 -4.56 10.80 10.67
N ASP A 209 -4.87 11.93 11.30
CA ASP A 209 -5.10 12.08 12.74
C ASP A 209 -6.51 11.66 13.20
N THR A 210 -7.39 11.25 12.28
CA THR A 210 -8.73 10.73 12.61
C THR A 210 -8.62 9.52 13.53
N SER A 211 -9.18 9.60 14.73
CA SER A 211 -9.15 8.50 15.72
C SER A 211 -10.49 7.77 15.87
N SER A 212 -11.59 8.46 15.57
CA SER A 212 -12.95 7.95 15.72
C SER A 212 -13.85 8.43 14.59
N ALA A 213 -14.78 7.59 14.17
CA ALA A 213 -15.77 7.94 13.15
C ALA A 213 -17.10 7.22 13.40
N GLN A 214 -18.17 7.73 12.80
CA GLN A 214 -19.49 7.13 12.83
C GLN A 214 -20.00 6.91 11.40
N LEU A 215 -20.35 5.67 11.08
CA LEU A 215 -21.00 5.29 9.84
C LEU A 215 -22.49 5.62 9.93
N GLN A 216 -23.01 6.30 8.92
CA GLN A 216 -24.39 6.75 8.84
C GLN A 216 -24.99 6.41 7.48
N VAL A 217 -26.29 6.17 7.45
CA VAL A 217 -27.03 6.09 6.19
C VAL A 217 -27.27 7.50 5.63
N ASN A 218 -27.03 7.65 4.34
CA ASN A 218 -27.36 8.83 3.58
C ASN A 218 -28.76 8.70 2.99
N GLN A 219 -29.77 9.26 3.66
CA GLN A 219 -31.15 9.23 3.16
C GLN A 219 -31.30 9.97 1.82
N GLU A 220 -30.47 10.99 1.57
CA GLU A 220 -30.43 11.75 0.31
C GLU A 220 -29.83 10.94 -0.85
N ALA A 221 -29.32 9.73 -0.58
CA ALA A 221 -28.88 8.82 -1.62
C ALA A 221 -30.03 8.42 -2.54
N TYR A 222 -31.26 8.43 -2.02
CA TYR A 222 -32.48 8.04 -2.69
C TYR A 222 -33.37 9.24 -3.02
N PHE A 223 -34.04 9.18 -4.17
CA PHE A 223 -35.06 10.15 -4.51
C PHE A 223 -36.41 9.66 -4.00
N ASP A 224 -37.04 10.42 -3.09
CA ASP A 224 -38.40 10.19 -2.60
C ASP A 224 -38.60 8.83 -1.89
N GLN A 225 -37.54 8.30 -1.27
CA GLN A 225 -37.59 7.07 -0.48
C GLN A 225 -36.72 7.24 0.75
N ASN A 226 -37.26 6.86 1.91
CA ASN A 226 -36.49 6.74 3.15
C ASN A 226 -36.26 5.27 3.46
N VAL A 227 -35.07 4.97 3.96
CA VAL A 227 -34.62 3.60 4.23
C VAL A 227 -34.36 3.46 5.72
N SER A 228 -35.02 2.48 6.34
CA SER A 228 -34.66 2.03 7.69
C SER A 228 -33.42 1.15 7.58
N VAL A 229 -32.40 1.40 8.40
CA VAL A 229 -31.14 0.66 8.40
C VAL A 229 -30.77 0.28 9.82
N SER A 230 -30.50 -1.01 10.05
CA SER A 230 -29.90 -1.51 11.29
C SER A 230 -28.49 -2.02 11.03
N PHE A 231 -27.53 -1.57 11.83
CA PHE A 231 -26.13 -1.95 11.73
C PHE A 231 -25.76 -2.98 12.80
N THR A 232 -25.06 -4.03 12.39
CA THR A 232 -24.45 -5.00 13.30
C THR A 232 -22.97 -5.11 12.96
N GLU A 233 -22.10 -4.75 13.90
CA GLU A 233 -20.67 -4.98 13.73
C GLU A 233 -20.38 -6.48 13.76
N ASP A 234 -19.58 -6.94 12.80
CA ASP A 234 -19.18 -8.32 12.64
C ASP A 234 -17.69 -8.40 12.33
N THR A 235 -16.89 -8.62 13.38
CA THR A 235 -15.43 -8.70 13.28
C THR A 235 -14.94 -9.94 12.52
N ASP A 236 -15.80 -10.94 12.33
CA ASP A 236 -15.47 -12.16 11.58
C ASP A 236 -15.65 -11.97 10.07
N LEU A 237 -16.25 -10.84 9.64
CA LEU A 237 -16.35 -10.47 8.24
C LEU A 237 -14.95 -10.12 7.71
N ALA A 238 -14.39 -11.02 6.90
CA ALA A 238 -13.05 -10.88 6.35
C ALA A 238 -12.94 -9.62 5.46
N MET A 239 -11.93 -8.79 5.70
CA MET A 239 -11.78 -7.53 4.97
C MET A 239 -11.40 -7.73 3.50
N ASN A 240 -10.77 -8.86 3.12
CA ASN A 240 -10.32 -9.24 1.76
C ASN A 240 -9.80 -8.06 0.91
N VAL A 241 -9.14 -7.11 1.56
CA VAL A 241 -8.24 -6.13 0.94
C VAL A 241 -6.88 -6.80 1.07
N SER A 242 -6.18 -6.98 -0.04
CA SER A 242 -4.84 -7.59 0.01
C SER A 242 -3.95 -6.76 0.93
N ASP A 243 -3.39 -7.43 1.93
CA ASP A 243 -2.31 -6.93 2.78
C ASP A 243 -1.06 -6.72 1.89
#